data_AF-A0A1H2EY73-F1
#
_entry.id   AF-A0A1H2EY73-F1
#
_cell.length_a   1.000
_cell.length_b   1.000
_cell.length_c   1.000
_cell.angle_alpha   90.00
_cell.angle_beta   90.00
_cell.angle_gamma   90.00
#
_symmetry.space_group_name_H-M   'P 1'
#
loop_
_entity.id
_entity.type
_entity.pdbx_description
1 polymer ?
#
loop_
_entity_poly.entity_id
_entity_poly.type
_entity_poly.pdbx_seq_one_letter_code
_entity_poly.pdbx_strand_id
1 'polypeptide(L)'
;MKQSETFIEPLPGTKLWSDVNKRMGRFIMNGFLLNCGYPAINLPAKRQLEFNQLMLPFYETGNQKQMNTFLRSCLDERVIKIMKE
;
A
#
# COMPACT_ATOMS: atom_id res chain seq x y z
N MET A 1 -30.20 -14.74 17.73
CA MET A 1 -29.08 -15.02 16.81
C MET A 1 -28.19 -13.80 16.79
N LYS A 2 -27.01 -13.87 17.40
CA LYS A 2 -26.05 -12.76 17.42
C LYS A 2 -25.40 -12.70 16.04
N GLN A 3 -25.64 -11.63 15.29
CA GLN A 3 -24.94 -11.36 14.05
C GLN A 3 -23.54 -10.88 14.44
N SER A 4 -22.60 -11.83 14.49
CA SER A 4 -21.22 -11.60 14.87
C SER A 4 -20.57 -10.65 13.86
N GLU A 5 -20.27 -9.44 14.32
CA GLU A 5 -19.27 -8.56 13.76
C GLU A 5 -18.01 -9.38 13.45
N THR A 6 -17.82 -9.73 12.19
CA THR A 6 -16.54 -10.30 11.73
C THR A 6 -15.66 -9.11 11.37
N PHE A 7 -15.22 -8.38 12.40
CA PHE A 7 -13.97 -7.65 12.29
C PHE A 7 -12.92 -8.75 12.07
N ILE A 8 -12.38 -8.85 10.86
CA ILE A 8 -11.33 -9.82 10.54
C ILE A 8 -10.12 -9.41 11.41
N GLU A 9 -10.00 -9.99 12.60
CA GLU A 9 -8.75 -9.95 13.34
C GLU A 9 -7.75 -10.82 12.58
N PRO A 10 -6.67 -10.25 12.00
CA PRO A 10 -5.72 -11.04 11.24
C PRO A 10 -4.97 -11.97 12.22
N LEU A 11 -5.21 -13.28 12.12
CA LEU A 11 -4.43 -14.30 12.83
C LEU A 11 -2.97 -14.24 12.35
N PRO A 12 -2.00 -13.86 13.22
CA PRO A 12 -0.60 -13.80 12.84
C PRO A 12 -0.07 -15.24 12.74
N GLY A 13 0.32 -15.69 11.55
CA GLY A 13 1.12 -16.92 11.42
C GLY A 13 0.91 -17.75 10.16
N THR A 14 -0.17 -17.58 9.39
CA THR A 14 -0.34 -18.36 8.15
C THR A 14 -0.04 -17.54 6.89
N LYS A 15 0.59 -18.19 5.91
CA LYS A 15 0.99 -17.59 4.63
C LYS A 15 -0.21 -16.99 3.88
N LEU A 16 -1.40 -17.58 4.01
CA LEU A 16 -2.64 -17.08 3.40
C LEU A 16 -2.99 -15.69 3.92
N TRP A 17 -3.04 -15.48 5.24
CA TRP A 17 -3.35 -14.17 5.82
C TRP A 17 -2.29 -13.13 5.48
N SER A 18 -1.01 -13.53 5.44
CA SER A 18 0.08 -12.64 5.04
C SER A 18 -0.04 -12.19 3.59
N ASP A 19 -0.43 -13.08 2.67
CA ASP A 19 -0.60 -12.73 1.26
C ASP A 19 -1.90 -11.95 1.00
N VAL A 20 -2.97 -12.25 1.73
CA VAL A 20 -4.20 -11.44 1.74
C VAL A 20 -3.91 -10.03 2.25
N ASN A 21 -3.19 -9.87 3.36
CA ASN A 21 -2.83 -8.56 3.91
C ASN A 21 -1.96 -7.75 2.94
N LYS A 22 -0.99 -8.38 2.26
CA LYS A 22 -0.18 -7.71 1.22
C LYS A 22 -1.04 -7.27 0.03
N ARG A 23 -2.01 -8.08 -0.39
CA ARG A 23 -2.89 -7.78 -1.53
C ARG A 23 -3.89 -6.68 -1.20
N MET A 24 -4.53 -6.76 -0.03
CA MET A 24 -5.44 -5.73 0.47
C MET A 24 -4.71 -4.40 0.71
N GLY A 25 -3.51 -4.43 1.29
CA GLY A 25 -2.68 -3.25 1.46
C GLY A 25 -2.37 -2.55 0.14
N ARG A 26 -2.06 -3.31 -0.92
CA ARG A 26 -1.89 -2.77 -2.28
C ARG A 26 -3.16 -2.14 -2.83
N PHE A 27 -4.33 -2.76 -2.63
CA PHE A 27 -5.60 -2.19 -3.08
C PHE A 27 -5.94 -0.89 -2.36
N ILE A 28 -5.79 -0.84 -1.03
CA ILE A 28 -6.03 0.36 -0.23
C ILE A 28 -5.08 1.48 -0.66
N MET A 29 -3.80 1.17 -0.84
CA MET A 29 -2.79 2.13 -1.28
C MET A 29 -3.08 2.68 -2.68
N ASN A 30 -3.43 1.81 -3.63
CA ASN A 30 -3.81 2.24 -4.97
C ASN A 30 -5.10 3.06 -4.95
N GLY A 31 -6.09 2.72 -4.12
CA GLY A 31 -7.28 3.54 -3.92
C GLY A 31 -6.97 4.94 -3.40
N PHE A 32 -6.06 5.05 -2.43
CA PHE A 32 -5.62 6.35 -1.91
C PHE A 32 -4.92 7.19 -2.98
N LEU A 33 -4.02 6.59 -3.76
CA LEU A 33 -3.33 7.27 -4.85
C LEU A 33 -4.29 7.77 -5.93
N LEU A 34 -5.24 6.92 -6.34
CA LEU A 34 -6.29 7.29 -7.30
C LEU A 34 -7.15 8.45 -6.78
N ASN A 35 -7.52 8.44 -5.50
CA ASN A 35 -8.26 9.54 -4.88
C ASN A 35 -7.45 10.86 -4.85
N CYS A 36 -6.11 10.77 -4.83
CA CYS A 36 -5.22 11.92 -4.93
C CYS A 36 -4.84 12.29 -6.39
N GLY A 37 -5.45 11.65 -7.40
CA GLY A 37 -5.17 11.91 -8.82
C GLY A 37 -3.88 11.27 -9.35
N TYR A 38 -3.30 10.32 -8.62
CA TYR A 38 -2.14 9.55 -9.05
C TYR A 38 -2.57 8.20 -9.65
N PRO A 39 -1.82 7.65 -10.61
CA PRO A 39 -2.11 6.33 -11.15
C PRO A 39 -1.92 5.24 -10.09
N ALA A 40 -2.61 4.12 -10.26
CA ALA A 40 -2.33 2.92 -9.49
C ALA A 40 -0.90 2.43 -9.79
N ILE A 41 -0.20 1.97 -8.75
CA ILE A 41 1.19 1.55 -8.85
C ILE A 41 1.29 0.04 -8.74
N ASN A 42 2.23 -0.53 -9.48
CA ASN A 42 2.72 -1.86 -9.19
C ASN A 42 4.17 -1.74 -8.69
N LEU A 43 4.39 -2.05 -7.42
CA LEU A 43 5.68 -1.87 -6.78
C LEU A 43 6.73 -2.77 -7.45
N PRO A 44 7.86 -2.22 -7.96
CA PRO A 44 8.91 -3.04 -8.55
C PRO A 44 9.49 -4.01 -7.52
N ALA A 45 9.66 -5.29 -7.90
CA ALA A 45 10.20 -6.31 -6.99
C ALA A 45 11.56 -5.92 -6.38
N LYS A 46 12.40 -5.21 -7.15
CA LYS A 46 13.70 -4.71 -6.71
C LYS A 46 13.64 -3.71 -5.55
N ARG A 47 12.49 -3.02 -5.37
CA ARG A 47 12.29 -2.01 -4.33
C ARG A 47 11.46 -2.52 -3.15
N GLN A 48 11.16 -3.81 -3.11
CA GLN A 48 10.35 -4.40 -2.05
C GLN A 48 11.03 -4.34 -0.68
N LEU A 49 12.36 -4.44 -0.62
CA LEU A 49 13.12 -4.30 0.62
C LEU A 49 13.01 -2.88 1.19
N GLU A 50 13.20 -1.87 0.34
CA GLU A 50 13.08 -0.44 0.69
C GLU A 50 11.68 -0.13 1.22
N PHE A 51 10.64 -0.65 0.57
CA PHE A 51 9.26 -0.55 1.03
C PHE A 51 9.07 -1.16 2.43
N ASN A 52 9.56 -2.37 2.66
CA ASN A 52 9.42 -3.05 3.95
C ASN A 52 10.13 -2.27 5.07
N GLN A 53 11.30 -1.69 4.78
CA GLN A 53 12.03 -0.86 5.74
C GLN A 53 11.29 0.44 6.08
N LEU A 54 10.67 1.08 5.09
CA LEU A 54 9.86 2.29 5.29
C LEU A 54 8.52 2.02 6.00
N MET A 55 7.99 0.79 5.92
CA MET A 55 6.76 0.41 6.63
C MET A 55 6.97 0.35 8.15
N LEU A 56 8.16 -0.01 8.63
CA LEU A 56 8.46 -0.10 10.08
C LEU A 56 8.22 1.24 10.81
N PRO A 57 8.85 2.36 10.43
CA PRO A 57 8.60 3.65 11.08
C PRO A 57 7.19 4.17 10.81
N PHE A 58 6.56 3.79 9.70
CA PHE A 58 5.17 4.13 9.43
C PHE A 58 4.21 3.48 10.44
N TYR A 59 4.42 2.20 10.80
CA TYR A 59 3.61 1.53 11.82
C TYR A 59 3.79 2.15 13.22
N GLU A 60 5.00 2.61 13.54
CA GLU A 60 5.28 3.22 14.85
C GLU A 60 4.74 4.65 14.97
N THR A 61 4.85 5.45 13.91
CA THR A 61 4.59 6.91 13.97
C THR A 61 3.33 7.35 13.23
N GLY A 62 2.78 6.53 12.35
CA GLY A 62 1.74 6.91 11.40
C GLY A 62 2.19 7.94 10.35
N ASN A 63 3.47 8.34 10.33
CA ASN A 63 3.95 9.39 9.45
C ASN A 63 4.08 8.89 8.01
N GLN A 64 3.16 9.34 7.16
CA GLN A 64 3.06 8.90 5.76
C GLN A 64 4.08 9.56 4.82
N LYS A 65 4.81 10.61 5.25
CA LYS A 65 5.60 11.46 4.35
C LYS A 65 6.69 10.70 3.60
N GLN A 66 7.45 9.87 4.31
CA GLN A 66 8.53 9.07 3.72
C GLN A 66 7.97 8.02 2.76
N MET A 67 6.93 7.30 3.20
CA MET A 67 6.25 6.29 2.38
C MET A 67 5.68 6.90 1.09
N ASN A 68 5.01 8.05 1.19
CA ASN A 68 4.41 8.71 0.03
C ASN A 68 5.48 9.20 -0.97
N THR A 69 6.59 9.72 -0.45
CA THR A 69 7.73 10.13 -1.30
C THR A 69 8.31 8.93 -2.06
N PHE A 70 8.49 7.79 -1.38
CA PHE A 70 8.93 6.54 -1.97
C PHE A 70 7.96 6.03 -3.05
N LEU A 71 6.66 5.97 -2.75
CA LEU A 71 5.66 5.49 -3.71
C LEU A 71 5.60 6.36 -4.96
N ARG A 72 5.71 7.68 -4.81
CA ARG A 72 5.77 8.61 -5.95
C ARG A 72 7.01 8.40 -6.80
N SER A 73 8.16 8.05 -6.19
CA SER A 73 9.36 7.69 -6.95
C SER A 73 9.24 6.35 -7.70
N CYS A 74 8.21 5.54 -7.41
CA CYS A 74 7.90 4.33 -8.18
C CYS A 74 7.00 4.61 -9.38
N LEU A 75 6.46 5.83 -9.50
CA LEU A 75 5.62 6.23 -10.62
C LEU A 75 6.49 6.60 -11.82
N ASP A 76 6.04 6.18 -13.00
CA ASP A 76 6.64 6.61 -14.25
C ASP A 76 6.12 8.01 -14.61
N GLU A 77 7.05 8.95 -14.81
CA GLU A 77 6.72 10.34 -15.17
C GLU A 77 5.84 10.44 -16.43
N ARG A 78 5.96 9.48 -17.36
CA ARG A 78 5.12 9.42 -18.57
C ARG A 78 3.66 9.20 -18.21
N VAL A 79 3.38 8.33 -17.24
CA VAL A 79 2.01 8.03 -16.79
C VAL A 79 1.42 9.25 -16.07
N ILE A 80 2.23 9.94 -15.27
CA ILE A 80 1.82 11.19 -14.62
C ILE A 80 1.49 12.27 -15.66
N LYS A 81 2.24 12.33 -16.77
CA LYS A 81 2.03 13.30 -17.84
C LYS A 81 0.73 13.02 -18.61
N ILE A 82 0.43 11.76 -18.92
CA ILE A 82 -0.80 11.33 -19.59
C ILE A 82 -2.04 11.68 -18.77
N MET A 83 -2.01 11.56 -17.44
CA MET A 83 -3.15 11.89 -16.58
C MET A 83 -3.41 13.40 -16.42
N LYS A 84 -2.50 14.25 -16.88
CA LYS A 84 -2.64 15.72 -16.82
C LYS A 84 -3.14 16.33 -18.14
N GLU A 85 -3.21 15.54 -19.21
CA GLU A 85 -3.85 15.89 -20.49
C GLU A 85 -5.35 15.54 -20.45
#